data_AF-A0A943PQL3-F1
#
_entry.id   AF-A0A943PQL3-F1
#
_cell.length_a   1.000
_cell.length_b   1.000
_cell.length_c   1.000
_cell.angle_alpha   90.00
_cell.angle_beta   90.00
_cell.angle_gamma   90.00
#
_symmetry.space_group_name_H-M   'P 1'
#
loop_
_entity.id
_entity.type
_entity.pdbx_description
1 polymer ?
#
loop_
_entity_poly.entity_id
_entity_poly.type
_entity_poly.pdbx_seq_one_letter_code
_entity_poly.pdbx_strand_id
1 'polypeptide(L)'
;MVKKTMYDPWQSITTRNGYCCDEVISALQKSIRRANEEDACKFAYELYITSPELEEKMWRRLLTISVEDIGMGNPMAAVVVNSLFQMRKEFDYADGDRPIYFIHAIRYLVQSQKDRSSDLLKNICIKGFAMGELPEIPDVALDKHTRRGQEMGRDSFHFLHEASKVIPQAEIDNDYKERYEEMLKRYDPENVSPTTFKFNGWQF
;
A
#
# COMPACT_ATOMS: atom_id res chain seq x y z
N MET A 1 -30.11 -22.25 -0.73
CA MET A 1 -28.90 -21.41 -0.77
C MET A 1 -29.32 -19.96 -0.55
N VAL A 2 -28.99 -19.38 0.60
CA VAL A 2 -29.24 -17.94 0.82
C VAL A 2 -28.22 -17.21 -0.06
N LYS A 3 -28.68 -16.57 -1.14
CA LYS A 3 -27.87 -15.59 -1.87
C LYS A 3 -27.60 -14.46 -0.88
N LYS A 4 -26.46 -14.52 -0.19
CA LYS A 4 -25.94 -13.41 0.59
C LYS A 4 -25.41 -12.40 -0.44
N THR A 5 -26.30 -11.65 -1.07
CA THR A 5 -25.92 -10.52 -1.91
C THR A 5 -25.24 -9.53 -1.00
N MET A 6 -23.91 -9.50 -1.05
CA MET A 6 -23.12 -8.46 -0.42
C MET A 6 -23.64 -7.13 -0.96
N TYR A 7 -24.23 -6.30 -0.10
CA TYR A 7 -24.82 -5.04 -0.49
C TYR A 7 -23.70 -4.11 -0.97
N ASP A 8 -23.61 -3.91 -2.28
CA ASP A 8 -22.77 -2.87 -2.87
C ASP A 8 -23.66 -1.63 -3.11
N PRO A 9 -23.47 -0.53 -2.35
CA PRO A 9 -24.31 0.65 -2.50
C PRO A 9 -24.23 1.27 -3.91
N TRP A 10 -23.17 1.00 -4.67
CA TRP A 10 -23.02 1.54 -6.02
C TRP A 10 -23.92 0.85 -7.05
N GLN A 11 -24.41 -0.37 -6.78
CA GLN A 11 -25.33 -1.10 -7.67
C GLN A 11 -26.73 -0.49 -7.74
N SER A 12 -27.12 0.26 -6.70
CA SER A 12 -28.43 0.93 -6.63
C SER A 12 -28.39 2.39 -7.09
N ILE A 13 -27.24 2.88 -7.56
CA ILE A 13 -27.06 4.28 -7.96
C ILE A 13 -27.09 4.39 -9.48
N THR A 14 -27.82 5.39 -9.98
CA THR A 14 -27.83 5.77 -11.39
C THR A 14 -27.02 7.04 -11.58
N THR A 15 -26.18 7.09 -12.62
CA THR A 15 -25.37 8.26 -12.92
C THR A 15 -26.21 9.38 -13.55
N ARG A 16 -25.62 10.58 -13.72
CA ARG A 16 -26.30 11.75 -14.32
C ARG A 16 -26.94 11.42 -15.66
N ASN A 17 -26.27 10.63 -16.51
CA ASN A 17 -26.76 10.26 -17.83
C ASN A 17 -27.49 8.92 -17.88
N GLY A 18 -27.93 8.39 -16.73
CA GLY A 18 -28.80 7.21 -16.69
C GLY A 18 -28.10 5.85 -16.68
N TYR A 19 -26.77 5.80 -16.51
CA TYR A 19 -26.03 4.54 -16.46
C TYR A 19 -26.08 3.90 -15.06
N CYS A 20 -25.96 2.57 -15.00
CA CYS A 20 -25.69 1.87 -13.76
C CYS A 20 -24.29 2.27 -13.23
N CYS A 21 -24.23 2.81 -12.00
CA CYS A 21 -23.00 3.42 -11.49
C CYS A 21 -21.86 2.40 -11.31
N ASP A 22 -22.17 1.19 -10.85
CA ASP A 22 -21.22 0.09 -10.73
C ASP A 22 -20.60 -0.31 -12.07
N GLU A 23 -21.38 -0.28 -13.16
CA GLU A 23 -20.90 -0.51 -14.52
C GLU A 23 -19.94 0.59 -14.96
N VAL A 24 -20.24 1.87 -14.70
CA VAL A 24 -19.34 2.99 -15.01
C VAL A 24 -18.02 2.89 -14.24
N ILE A 25 -18.07 2.57 -12.94
CA ILE A 25 -16.87 2.36 -12.11
C ILE A 25 -16.04 1.17 -12.65
N SER A 26 -16.72 0.09 -13.04
CA SER A 26 -16.12 -1.11 -13.62
C SER A 26 -15.48 -0.83 -14.98
N ALA A 27 -16.12 0.00 -15.81
CA ALA A 27 -15.65 0.39 -17.13
C ALA A 27 -14.42 1.30 -17.04
N LEU A 28 -14.41 2.31 -16.15
CA LEU A 28 -13.25 3.14 -15.84
C LEU A 28 -11.99 2.29 -15.60
N GLN A 29 -12.09 1.31 -14.69
CA GLN A 29 -10.96 0.45 -14.35
C GLN A 29 -10.49 -0.40 -15.54
N LYS A 30 -11.43 -1.02 -16.25
CA LYS A 30 -11.09 -1.90 -17.39
C LYS A 30 -10.52 -1.13 -18.57
N SER A 31 -10.94 0.11 -18.79
CA SER A 31 -10.37 0.99 -19.81
C SER A 31 -8.91 1.33 -19.49
N ILE A 32 -8.61 1.72 -18.24
CA ILE A 32 -7.23 2.01 -17.82
C ILE A 32 -6.34 0.75 -17.93
N ARG A 33 -6.82 -0.40 -17.45
CA ARG A 33 -6.12 -1.70 -17.54
C ARG A 33 -5.74 -2.05 -18.98
N ARG A 34 -6.58 -1.69 -19.95
CA ARG A 34 -6.39 -1.96 -21.39
C ARG A 34 -5.81 -0.78 -22.16
N ALA A 35 -5.29 0.22 -21.46
CA ALA A 35 -4.70 1.43 -22.05
C ALA A 35 -5.63 2.19 -23.02
N ASN A 36 -6.95 2.14 -22.78
CA ASN A 36 -7.93 2.94 -23.51
C ASN A 36 -8.14 4.29 -22.80
N GLU A 37 -7.34 5.29 -23.19
CA GLU A 37 -7.27 6.61 -22.55
C GLU A 37 -8.60 7.36 -22.63
N GLU A 38 -9.18 7.47 -23.82
CA GLU A 38 -10.35 8.32 -24.05
C GLU A 38 -11.58 7.79 -23.31
N ASP A 39 -11.86 6.49 -23.38
CA ASP A 39 -13.00 5.90 -22.69
C ASP A 39 -12.82 5.95 -21.17
N ALA A 40 -11.60 5.76 -20.66
CA ALA A 40 -11.31 5.92 -19.23
C ALA A 40 -11.65 7.34 -18.76
N CYS A 41 -11.23 8.36 -19.51
CA CYS A 41 -11.54 9.75 -19.21
C CYS A 41 -13.06 10.02 -19.25
N LYS A 42 -13.79 9.47 -20.22
CA LYS A 42 -15.26 9.60 -20.32
C LYS A 42 -15.97 9.01 -19.11
N PHE A 43 -15.61 7.79 -18.69
CA PHE A 43 -16.21 7.15 -17.51
C PHE A 43 -15.85 7.88 -16.21
N ALA A 44 -14.63 8.39 -16.06
CA ALA A 44 -14.27 9.21 -14.91
C ALA A 44 -15.04 10.54 -14.87
N TYR A 45 -15.22 11.18 -16.03
CA TYR A 45 -15.99 12.41 -16.15
C TYR A 45 -17.48 12.18 -15.82
N GLU A 46 -18.06 11.06 -16.26
CA GLU A 46 -19.43 10.67 -15.88
C GLU A 46 -19.61 10.57 -14.36
N LEU A 47 -18.64 9.95 -13.66
CA LEU A 47 -18.65 9.88 -12.20
C LEU A 47 -18.52 11.27 -11.57
N TYR A 48 -17.58 12.09 -12.07
CA TYR A 48 -17.36 13.45 -11.57
C TYR A 48 -18.60 14.32 -11.67
N ILE A 49 -19.25 14.37 -12.84
CA ILE A 49 -20.43 15.22 -13.03
C ILE A 49 -21.65 14.69 -12.28
N THR A 50 -21.69 13.42 -11.91
CA THR A 50 -22.86 12.88 -11.21
C THR A 50 -22.97 13.44 -9.79
N SER A 51 -21.92 13.34 -8.97
CA SER A 51 -21.93 13.91 -7.62
C SER A 51 -20.52 13.99 -7.00
N PRO A 52 -20.31 14.82 -5.95
CA PRO A 52 -19.06 14.83 -5.18
C PRO A 52 -18.68 13.46 -4.60
N GLU A 53 -19.65 12.65 -4.15
CA GLU A 53 -19.41 11.31 -3.61
C GLU A 53 -18.89 10.35 -4.69
N LEU A 54 -19.37 10.49 -5.92
CA LEU A 54 -18.88 9.70 -7.05
C LEU A 54 -17.53 10.18 -7.57
N GLU A 55 -17.22 11.46 -7.43
CA GLU A 55 -15.84 11.94 -7.59
C GLU A 55 -14.90 11.28 -6.56
N GLU A 56 -15.27 11.27 -5.28
CA GLU A 56 -14.48 10.56 -4.24
C GLU A 56 -14.31 9.07 -4.56
N LYS A 57 -15.38 8.42 -5.01
CA LYS A 57 -15.34 7.01 -5.42
C LYS A 57 -14.42 6.79 -6.62
N MET A 58 -14.46 7.67 -7.62
CA MET A 58 -13.57 7.66 -8.78
C MET A 58 -12.11 7.74 -8.35
N TRP A 59 -11.74 8.67 -7.48
CA TRP A 59 -10.36 8.80 -7.00
C TRP A 59 -9.89 7.61 -6.18
N ARG A 60 -10.75 7.07 -5.29
CA ARG A 60 -10.46 5.81 -4.57
C ARG A 60 -10.19 4.67 -5.55
N ARG A 61 -10.89 4.65 -6.68
CA ARG A 61 -10.66 3.67 -7.75
C ARG A 61 -9.32 3.91 -8.46
N LEU A 62 -8.97 5.14 -8.81
CA LEU A 62 -7.66 5.48 -9.40
C LEU A 62 -6.49 5.09 -8.47
N LEU A 63 -6.61 5.36 -7.17
CA LEU A 63 -5.64 4.92 -6.16
C LEU A 63 -5.50 3.39 -6.14
N THR A 64 -6.61 2.65 -6.18
CA THR A 64 -6.59 1.18 -6.25
C THR A 64 -5.90 0.70 -7.54
N ILE A 65 -6.26 1.26 -8.69
CA ILE A 65 -5.69 0.90 -10.00
C ILE A 65 -4.18 1.13 -10.04
N SER A 66 -3.67 2.19 -9.39
CA SER A 66 -2.24 2.49 -9.34
C SER A 66 -1.38 1.37 -8.72
N VAL A 67 -1.97 0.53 -7.86
CA VAL A 67 -1.28 -0.61 -7.23
C VAL A 67 -1.78 -1.97 -7.72
N GLU A 68 -3.02 -2.05 -8.23
CA GLU A 68 -3.65 -3.29 -8.72
C GLU A 68 -3.29 -3.60 -10.18
N ASP A 69 -3.30 -2.59 -11.05
CA ASP A 69 -3.18 -2.73 -12.51
C ASP A 69 -1.87 -2.16 -13.07
N ILE A 70 -1.24 -1.25 -12.33
CA ILE A 70 0.09 -0.73 -12.64
C ILE A 70 1.15 -1.44 -11.79
N GLY A 71 0.94 -1.52 -10.47
CA GLY A 71 1.73 -2.36 -9.57
C GLY A 71 3.24 -2.14 -9.71
N MET A 72 4.00 -3.23 -9.79
CA MET A 72 5.44 -3.18 -9.97
C MET A 72 5.89 -2.74 -11.37
N GLY A 73 4.97 -2.61 -12.33
CA GLY A 73 5.26 -2.05 -13.65
C GLY A 73 5.61 -0.57 -13.60
N ASN A 74 5.11 0.15 -12.59
CA ASN A 74 5.56 1.51 -12.27
C ASN A 74 5.25 1.84 -10.79
N PRO A 75 6.18 1.57 -9.86
CA PRO A 75 5.97 1.79 -8.43
C PRO A 75 5.67 3.24 -8.06
N MET A 76 6.06 4.22 -8.88
CA MET A 76 5.78 5.64 -8.65
C MET A 76 4.33 6.03 -8.93
N ALA A 77 3.53 5.16 -9.55
CA ALA A 77 2.14 5.47 -9.88
C ALA A 77 1.29 5.78 -8.65
N ALA A 78 1.47 5.03 -7.56
CA ALA A 78 0.73 5.29 -6.32
C ALA A 78 1.04 6.68 -5.73
N VAL A 79 2.31 7.09 -5.81
CA VAL A 79 2.76 8.41 -5.33
C VAL A 79 2.17 9.51 -6.19
N VAL A 80 2.34 9.44 -7.51
CA VAL A 80 1.85 10.46 -8.46
C VAL A 80 0.33 10.61 -8.36
N VAL A 81 -0.42 9.51 -8.36
CA VAL A 81 -1.88 9.56 -8.26
C VAL A 81 -2.34 10.11 -6.91
N ASN A 82 -1.66 9.76 -5.81
CA ASN A 82 -1.97 10.36 -4.51
C ASN A 82 -1.68 11.86 -4.48
N SER A 83 -0.56 12.32 -5.06
CA SER A 83 -0.26 13.75 -5.17
C SER A 83 -1.36 14.49 -5.94
N LEU A 84 -1.80 13.99 -7.08
CA LEU A 84 -2.90 14.59 -7.87
C LEU A 84 -4.23 14.58 -7.09
N PHE A 85 -4.50 13.50 -6.35
CA PHE A 85 -5.66 13.40 -5.47
C PHE A 85 -5.67 14.44 -4.35
N GLN A 86 -4.50 14.79 -3.79
CA GLN A 86 -4.39 15.88 -2.82
C GLN A 86 -4.48 17.24 -3.48
N MET A 87 -3.74 17.47 -4.58
CA MET A 87 -3.72 18.75 -5.30
C MET A 87 -5.11 19.21 -5.73
N ARG A 88 -5.98 18.30 -6.19
CA ARG A 88 -7.35 18.67 -6.58
C ARG A 88 -8.17 19.26 -5.42
N LYS A 89 -7.82 19.01 -4.16
CA LYS A 89 -8.54 19.54 -2.98
C LYS A 89 -8.34 21.03 -2.76
N GLU A 90 -7.35 21.63 -3.42
CA GLU A 90 -7.14 23.08 -3.43
C GLU A 90 -8.15 23.82 -4.33
N PHE A 91 -9.03 23.07 -5.02
CA PHE A 91 -10.06 23.58 -5.94
C PHE A 91 -11.42 23.10 -5.46
N ASP A 92 -12.42 23.97 -5.45
CA ASP A 92 -13.78 23.58 -5.05
C ASP A 92 -14.40 22.56 -6.03
N TYR A 93 -15.39 21.81 -5.57
CA TYR A 93 -16.19 20.98 -6.48
C TYR A 93 -16.87 21.85 -7.54
N ALA A 94 -16.94 21.37 -8.78
CA ALA A 94 -17.38 22.11 -9.97
C ALA A 94 -16.49 23.28 -10.41
N ASP A 95 -15.32 23.49 -9.78
CA ASP A 95 -14.29 24.35 -10.35
C ASP A 95 -13.82 23.80 -11.71
N GLY A 96 -13.64 24.69 -12.68
CA GLY A 96 -13.32 24.32 -14.07
C GLY A 96 -11.94 23.67 -14.25
N ASP A 97 -10.99 23.96 -13.37
CA ASP A 97 -9.64 23.38 -13.41
C ASP A 97 -9.59 22.04 -12.68
N ARG A 98 -10.49 21.78 -11.72
CA ARG A 98 -10.49 20.56 -10.92
C ARG A 98 -10.51 19.25 -11.73
N PRO A 99 -11.24 19.13 -12.86
CA PRO A 99 -11.21 17.91 -13.66
C PRO A 99 -9.84 17.54 -14.25
N ILE A 100 -8.95 18.51 -14.47
CA ILE A 100 -7.66 18.26 -15.12
C ILE A 100 -6.80 17.25 -14.33
N TYR A 101 -6.95 17.21 -13.01
CA TYR A 101 -6.18 16.35 -12.14
C TYR A 101 -6.49 14.86 -12.35
N PHE A 102 -7.76 14.48 -12.44
CA PHE A 102 -8.09 13.07 -12.70
C PHE A 102 -7.85 12.70 -14.16
N ILE A 103 -8.03 13.63 -15.09
CA ILE A 103 -7.63 13.42 -16.49
C ILE A 103 -6.13 13.12 -16.56
N HIS A 104 -5.29 13.94 -15.93
CA HIS A 104 -3.85 13.72 -15.91
C HIS A 104 -3.46 12.40 -15.23
N ALA A 105 -4.09 12.06 -14.11
CA ALA A 105 -3.88 10.78 -13.42
C ALA A 105 -4.21 9.58 -14.33
N ILE A 106 -5.32 9.64 -15.06
CA ILE A 106 -5.74 8.57 -15.97
C ILE A 106 -4.72 8.40 -17.11
N ARG A 107 -4.28 9.50 -17.73
CA ARG A 107 -3.27 9.46 -18.80
C ARG A 107 -1.97 8.81 -18.31
N TYR A 108 -1.51 9.21 -17.12
CA TYR A 108 -0.32 8.63 -16.49
C TYR A 108 -0.46 7.12 -16.25
N LEU A 109 -1.60 6.67 -15.71
CA LEU A 109 -1.88 5.26 -15.48
C LEU A 109 -1.99 4.47 -16.79
N VAL A 110 -2.64 5.03 -17.81
CA VAL A 110 -2.79 4.40 -19.13
C VAL A 110 -1.45 4.20 -19.81
N GLN A 111 -0.53 5.16 -19.70
CA GLN A 111 0.80 5.09 -20.31
C GLN A 111 1.81 4.25 -19.50
N SER A 112 1.54 3.98 -18.22
CA SER A 112 2.42 3.16 -17.39
C SER A 112 2.44 1.70 -17.83
N GLN A 113 3.57 1.01 -17.62
CA GLN A 113 3.63 -0.45 -17.78
C GLN A 113 2.67 -1.12 -16.80
N LYS A 114 1.89 -2.10 -17.28
CA LYS A 114 0.88 -2.80 -16.48
C LYS A 114 1.49 -3.99 -15.76
N ASP A 115 1.20 -4.14 -14.48
CA ASP A 115 1.52 -5.31 -13.68
C ASP A 115 0.35 -5.58 -12.71
N ARG A 116 -0.12 -6.83 -12.70
CA ARG A 116 -1.20 -7.28 -11.81
C ARG A 116 -0.71 -8.26 -10.73
N SER A 117 0.61 -8.43 -10.59
CA SER A 117 1.19 -9.43 -9.71
C SER A 117 0.86 -9.18 -8.25
N SER A 118 0.78 -7.91 -7.81
CA SER A 118 0.34 -7.52 -6.47
C SER A 118 -1.09 -8.00 -6.16
N ASP A 119 -2.04 -7.83 -7.09
CA ASP A 119 -3.42 -8.30 -6.93
C ASP A 119 -3.49 -9.82 -6.86
N LEU A 120 -2.74 -10.50 -7.73
CA LEU A 120 -2.66 -11.96 -7.73
C LEU A 120 -2.08 -12.49 -6.42
N LEU A 121 -0.96 -11.95 -5.94
CA LEU A 121 -0.33 -12.35 -4.69
C LEU A 121 -1.25 -12.12 -3.49
N LYS A 122 -1.91 -10.95 -3.42
CA LYS A 122 -2.94 -10.68 -2.41
C LYS A 122 -4.04 -11.75 -2.41
N ASN A 123 -4.54 -12.13 -3.58
CA ASN A 123 -5.58 -13.15 -3.70
C ASN A 123 -5.08 -14.55 -3.33
N ILE A 124 -3.82 -14.88 -3.61
CA ILE A 124 -3.19 -16.13 -3.15
C ILE A 124 -3.18 -16.16 -1.62
N CYS A 125 -2.69 -15.09 -0.97
CA CYS A 125 -2.66 -15.03 0.50
C CYS A 125 -4.06 -15.15 1.12
N ILE A 126 -5.05 -14.39 0.63
CA ILE A 126 -6.42 -14.42 1.17
C ILE A 126 -7.03 -15.82 1.04
N LYS A 127 -6.89 -16.45 -0.12
CA LYS A 127 -7.45 -17.79 -0.37
C LYS A 127 -6.69 -18.86 0.40
N GLY A 128 -5.35 -18.79 0.45
CA GLY A 128 -4.50 -19.69 1.22
C GLY A 128 -4.90 -19.69 2.70
N PHE A 129 -5.03 -18.51 3.30
CA PHE A 129 -5.52 -18.37 4.69
C PHE A 129 -6.91 -19.00 4.87
N ALA A 130 -7.83 -18.78 3.93
CA ALA A 130 -9.17 -19.40 3.98
C ALA A 130 -9.13 -20.93 3.84
N MET A 131 -8.09 -21.50 3.24
CA MET A 131 -7.84 -22.93 3.14
C MET A 131 -7.02 -23.48 4.32
N GLY A 132 -6.62 -22.64 5.28
CA GLY A 132 -5.80 -23.03 6.42
C GLY A 132 -4.29 -23.10 6.12
N GLU A 133 -3.85 -22.59 4.97
CA GLU A 133 -2.42 -22.41 4.64
C GLU A 133 -1.88 -21.20 5.41
N LEU A 134 -1.56 -21.41 6.68
CA LEU A 134 -1.01 -20.38 7.56
C LEU A 134 0.51 -20.44 7.55
N PRO A 135 1.21 -19.28 7.58
CA PRO A 135 2.66 -19.27 7.67
C PRO A 135 3.11 -19.80 9.03
N GLU A 136 4.19 -20.58 9.04
CA GLU A 136 4.92 -20.90 10.26
C GLU A 136 5.77 -19.71 10.70
N ILE A 137 5.89 -19.49 12.01
CA ILE A 137 6.79 -18.47 12.53
C ILE A 137 8.23 -18.97 12.35
N PRO A 138 9.05 -18.31 11.49
CA PRO A 138 10.40 -18.77 11.25
C PRO A 138 11.24 -18.57 12.52
N ASP A 139 12.24 -19.44 12.73
CA ASP A 139 13.08 -19.38 13.93
C ASP A 139 13.78 -18.03 14.09
N VAL A 140 14.22 -17.41 12.99
CA VAL A 140 14.87 -16.09 12.98
C VAL A 140 13.99 -14.96 13.56
N ALA A 141 12.66 -15.12 13.52
CA ALA A 141 11.74 -14.14 14.11
C ALA A 141 11.71 -14.20 15.65
N LEU A 142 12.27 -15.25 16.27
CA LEU A 142 12.40 -15.34 17.72
C LEU A 142 13.70 -14.67 18.14
N ASP A 143 13.65 -13.41 18.49
CA ASP A 143 14.84 -12.68 18.90
C ASP A 143 14.66 -12.05 20.29
N LYS A 144 15.59 -11.16 20.65
CA LYS A 144 15.58 -10.37 21.88
C LYS A 144 14.31 -9.56 22.12
N HIS A 145 13.49 -9.32 21.09
CA HIS A 145 12.23 -8.56 21.18
C HIS A 145 11.01 -9.47 21.37
N THR A 146 11.17 -10.79 21.26
CA THR A 146 10.10 -11.76 21.49
C THR A 146 10.27 -12.49 22.81
N ARG A 147 9.15 -12.81 23.49
CA ARG A 147 9.19 -13.58 24.74
C ARG A 147 9.89 -14.93 24.55
N ARG A 148 9.51 -15.69 23.52
CA ARG A 148 10.11 -17.01 23.23
C ARG A 148 11.61 -16.88 22.93
N GLY A 149 12.04 -15.87 22.19
CA GLY A 149 13.46 -15.62 21.93
C GLY A 149 14.25 -15.28 23.19
N GLN A 150 13.69 -14.47 24.10
CA GLN A 150 14.30 -14.16 25.39
C GLN A 150 14.42 -15.41 26.29
N GLU A 151 13.38 -16.24 26.36
CA GLU A 151 13.40 -17.52 27.08
C GLU A 151 14.44 -18.49 26.50
N MET A 152 14.73 -18.39 25.20
CA MET A 152 15.81 -19.12 24.51
C MET A 152 17.20 -18.50 24.72
N GLY A 153 17.32 -17.41 25.48
CA GLY A 153 18.58 -16.71 25.74
C GLY A 153 19.09 -15.87 24.57
N ARG A 154 18.24 -15.52 23.59
CA ARG A 154 18.63 -14.70 22.43
C ARG A 154 18.68 -13.23 22.81
N ASP A 155 19.83 -12.62 22.60
CA ASP A 155 20.16 -11.27 23.05
C ASP A 155 20.57 -10.34 21.89
N SER A 156 21.26 -9.24 22.20
CA SER A 156 21.77 -8.28 21.22
C SER A 156 22.78 -8.88 20.23
N PHE A 157 23.55 -9.92 20.62
CA PHE A 157 24.47 -10.58 19.70
C PHE A 157 23.72 -11.45 18.70
N HIS A 158 22.75 -12.26 19.17
CA HIS A 158 21.88 -13.01 18.25
C HIS A 158 21.18 -12.06 17.26
N PHE A 159 20.69 -10.92 17.74
CA PHE A 159 20.08 -9.93 16.85
C PHE A 159 21.06 -9.43 15.79
N LEU A 160 22.24 -8.94 16.20
CA LEU A 160 23.25 -8.35 15.29
C LEU A 160 23.78 -9.32 14.22
N HIS A 161 23.92 -10.60 14.59
CA HIS A 161 24.52 -11.60 13.72
C HIS A 161 23.51 -12.42 12.93
N GLU A 162 22.26 -12.54 13.38
CA GLU A 162 21.25 -13.38 12.72
C GLU A 162 19.97 -12.61 12.38
N ALA A 163 19.24 -12.09 13.37
CA ALA A 163 17.91 -11.53 13.14
C ALA A 163 17.91 -10.17 12.40
N SER A 164 19.03 -9.43 12.41
CA SER A 164 19.16 -8.14 11.73
C SER A 164 19.72 -8.22 10.30
N LYS A 165 19.85 -9.43 9.73
CA LYS A 165 20.32 -9.61 8.34
C LYS A 165 19.28 -9.05 7.35
N VAL A 166 19.73 -8.27 6.38
CA VAL A 166 18.89 -7.71 5.30
C VAL A 166 19.28 -8.31 3.96
N ILE A 167 18.30 -8.62 3.11
CA ILE A 167 18.53 -9.30 1.82
C ILE A 167 17.60 -8.69 0.75
N PRO A 168 18.12 -8.16 -0.37
CA PRO A 168 19.54 -7.94 -0.63
C PRO A 168 20.11 -6.82 0.26
N GLN A 169 21.35 -7.00 0.73
CA GLN A 169 22.07 -5.94 1.44
C GLN A 169 22.74 -5.00 0.44
N ALA A 170 22.59 -3.69 0.65
CA ALA A 170 23.32 -2.68 -0.11
C ALA A 170 24.82 -2.71 0.22
N GLU A 171 25.66 -2.17 -0.66
CA GLU A 171 27.08 -1.94 -0.35
C GLU A 171 27.20 -0.93 0.82
N ILE A 172 28.03 -1.27 1.80
CA ILE A 172 28.26 -0.47 3.02
C ILE A 172 29.73 -0.04 3.06
N ASP A 173 29.96 1.25 3.25
CA ASP A 173 31.29 1.90 3.24
C ASP A 173 31.76 2.39 4.63
N ASN A 174 31.03 2.01 5.69
CA ASN A 174 31.31 2.37 7.08
C ASN A 174 31.47 1.12 7.97
N ASP A 175 32.03 1.32 9.16
CA ASP A 175 32.41 0.28 10.13
C ASP A 175 31.42 0.13 11.30
N TYR A 176 30.18 0.58 11.13
CA TYR A 176 29.24 0.72 12.23
C TYR A 176 28.83 -0.62 12.83
N LYS A 177 28.75 -1.68 12.02
CA LYS A 177 28.37 -3.01 12.52
C LYS A 177 29.47 -3.56 13.44
N GLU A 178 30.72 -3.46 13.00
CA GLU A 178 31.90 -3.92 13.71
C GLU A 178 32.11 -3.11 15.01
N ARG A 179 32.01 -1.78 14.93
CA ARG A 179 32.10 -0.92 16.11
C ARG A 179 30.97 -1.16 17.10
N TYR A 180 29.75 -1.39 16.62
CA TYR A 180 28.62 -1.69 17.50
C TYR A 180 28.81 -3.04 18.21
N GLU A 181 29.33 -4.06 17.52
CA GLU A 181 29.68 -5.34 18.14
C GLU A 181 30.69 -5.16 19.29
N GLU A 182 31.76 -4.38 19.07
CA GLU A 182 32.76 -4.06 20.10
C GLU A 182 32.19 -3.20 21.25
N MET A 183 31.13 -2.43 21.00
CA MET A 183 30.39 -1.74 22.06
C MET A 183 29.54 -2.73 22.87
N LEU A 184 28.85 -3.67 22.22
CA LEU A 184 28.03 -4.69 22.90
C LEU A 184 28.87 -5.56 23.84
N LYS A 185 30.11 -5.89 23.48
CA LYS A 185 31.04 -6.65 24.34
C LYS A 185 31.36 -5.95 25.67
N ARG A 186 31.19 -4.62 25.73
CA ARG A 186 31.51 -3.78 26.90
C ARG A 186 30.28 -3.15 27.55
N TYR A 187 29.12 -3.23 26.91
CA TYR A 187 27.90 -2.60 27.38
C TYR A 187 27.23 -3.45 28.44
N ASP A 188 26.92 -2.84 29.58
CA ASP A 188 26.19 -3.45 30.69
C ASP A 188 24.95 -2.59 31.00
N PRO A 189 23.73 -3.11 30.79
CA PRO A 189 22.51 -2.35 31.03
C PRO A 189 22.30 -1.97 32.52
N GLU A 190 22.93 -2.70 33.45
CA GLU A 190 22.84 -2.42 34.88
C GLU A 190 23.87 -1.37 35.34
N ASN A 191 24.85 -1.05 34.50
CA ASN A 191 25.93 -0.10 34.79
C ASN A 191 26.03 0.99 33.71
N VAL A 192 25.01 1.85 33.66
CA VAL A 192 24.90 2.95 32.69
C VAL A 192 25.10 4.32 33.36
N SER A 193 25.42 5.34 32.56
CA SER A 193 25.58 6.71 33.05
C SER A 193 24.33 7.21 33.80
N PRO A 194 24.46 8.00 34.88
CA PRO A 194 23.31 8.66 35.54
C PRO A 194 22.49 9.55 34.60
N THR A 195 23.09 10.04 33.52
CA THR A 195 22.44 10.87 32.49
C THR A 195 21.85 10.06 31.33
N THR A 196 21.82 8.73 31.43
CA THR A 196 21.30 7.86 30.37
C THR A 196 19.84 8.18 30.10
N PHE A 197 19.53 8.44 28.83
CA PHE A 197 18.17 8.62 28.37
C PHE A 197 17.40 7.29 28.43
N LYS A 198 16.19 7.32 28.97
CA LYS A 198 15.32 6.14 29.08
C LYS A 198 14.31 6.14 27.94
N PHE A 199 14.52 5.25 26.98
CA PHE A 199 13.53 4.99 25.93
C PHE A 199 12.33 4.21 26.49
N ASN A 200 11.15 4.41 25.90
CA ASN A 200 10.01 3.54 26.17
C ASN A 200 10.32 2.14 25.62
N GLY A 201 10.03 1.10 26.41
CA GLY A 201 10.24 -0.29 26.02
C GLY A 201 9.26 -0.82 24.97
N TRP A 202 8.28 -0.03 24.55
CA TRP A 202 7.23 -0.44 23.61
C TRP A 202 6.90 0.70 22.62
N GLN A 203 6.53 0.33 21.39
CA GLN A 203 6.03 1.25 20.35
C GLN A 203 4.49 1.07 20.21
N PHE A 204 3.77 2.17 20.00
CA PHE A 204 2.31 2.18 19.72
C PHE A 204 2.01 1.96 18.25
#